data_AF-A0A378MCU6-F1
#
_entry.id   AF-A0A378MCU6-F1
#
_cell.length_a   1.000
_cell.length_b   1.000
_cell.length_c   1.000
_cell.angle_alpha   90.00
_cell.angle_beta   90.00
_cell.angle_gamma   90.00
#
_symmetry.space_group_name_H-M   'P 1'
#
loop_
_entity.id
_entity.type
_entity.pdbx_description
1 polymer ?
#
loop_
_entity_poly.entity_id
_entity_poly.type
_entity_poly.pdbx_seq_one_letter_code
_entity_poly.pdbx_strand_id
1 'polypeptide(L)'
;MNNESKARRIYEINPYTMVILPKQSGEEIFSEIYEIGSSFISKFTPFEIIKTSCKFFGSNFEGRKDGTKHLIGITHKPPIIIDAMNLIYAFPTTSPSKNDCAWIFPQHIQEYGANELNQTVIQFTNHRSIEIDISTASFNNQMARTSMLHMKISQKMRKMEKEFPLGNMYFPPATIAAESRAPYSVPKPENGSGDTPFFQ
;
A
#
# COMPACT_ATOMS: atom_id res chain seq x y z
N MET A 1 -7.86 8.77 -30.24
CA MET A 1 -8.87 7.85 -29.65
C MET A 1 -8.63 7.58 -28.15
N ASN A 2 -8.19 8.55 -27.32
CA ASN A 2 -7.68 8.22 -25.96
C ASN A 2 -8.29 8.97 -24.76
N ASN A 3 -9.27 9.86 -24.93
CA ASN A 3 -9.79 10.64 -23.80
C ASN A 3 -11.08 10.06 -23.17
N GLU A 4 -11.97 9.47 -23.98
CA GLU A 4 -13.25 8.92 -23.47
C GLU A 4 -13.09 7.59 -22.72
N SER A 5 -12.07 6.79 -23.08
CA SER A 5 -11.78 5.50 -22.46
C SER A 5 -11.19 5.62 -21.05
N LYS A 6 -10.55 6.75 -20.72
CA LYS A 6 -10.00 7.03 -19.38
C LYS A 6 -11.09 7.47 -18.38
N ALA A 7 -12.14 8.15 -18.85
CA ALA A 7 -13.26 8.63 -18.02
C ALA A 7 -14.20 7.51 -17.50
N ARG A 8 -14.11 6.30 -18.06
CA ARG A 8 -14.94 5.15 -17.62
C ARG A 8 -14.26 4.27 -16.58
N ARG A 9 -12.95 4.36 -16.41
CA ARG A 9 -12.21 3.48 -15.49
C ARG A 9 -12.22 4.07 -14.09
N ILE A 10 -12.45 3.21 -13.11
CA ILE A 10 -12.29 3.57 -11.71
C ILE A 10 -10.82 3.85 -11.43
N TYR A 11 -10.56 4.84 -10.58
CA TYR A 11 -9.20 5.17 -10.19
C TYR A 11 -8.58 4.00 -9.42
N GLU A 12 -7.34 3.66 -9.79
CA GLU A 12 -6.54 2.63 -9.13
C GLU A 12 -5.56 3.30 -8.17
N ILE A 13 -5.71 3.03 -6.88
CA ILE A 13 -4.82 3.55 -5.84
C ILE A 13 -3.40 3.03 -6.09
N ASN A 14 -2.43 3.92 -5.98
CA ASN A 14 -1.03 3.64 -6.25
C ASN A 14 -0.12 4.30 -5.19
N PRO A 15 1.20 4.06 -5.22
CA PRO A 15 2.13 4.58 -4.21
C PRO A 15 2.23 6.11 -4.15
N TYR A 16 1.63 6.85 -5.08
CA TYR A 16 1.62 8.32 -5.09
C TYR A 16 0.31 8.91 -4.53
N THR A 17 -0.71 8.10 -4.26
CA THR A 17 -2.01 8.57 -3.74
C THR A 17 -1.87 9.09 -2.31
N MET A 18 -2.14 10.38 -2.08
CA MET A 18 -2.01 11.03 -0.76
C MET A 18 -3.33 11.12 -0.01
N VAL A 19 -4.42 11.42 -0.72
CA VAL A 19 -5.76 11.55 -0.14
C VAL A 19 -6.83 11.32 -1.20
N ILE A 20 -7.98 10.79 -0.77
CA ILE A 20 -9.21 10.72 -1.55
C ILE A 20 -10.30 11.44 -0.75
N LEU A 21 -10.73 12.59 -1.24
CA LEU A 21 -11.72 13.46 -0.62
C LEU A 21 -13.10 13.24 -1.28
N PRO A 22 -14.18 13.15 -0.50
CA PRO A 22 -15.53 13.18 -1.04
C PRO A 22 -15.87 14.60 -1.52
N LYS A 23 -16.55 14.69 -2.65
CA LYS A 23 -17.07 15.95 -3.18
C LYS A 23 -18.52 15.76 -3.62
N GLN A 24 -19.41 16.54 -3.05
CA GLN A 24 -20.82 16.50 -3.41
C GLN A 24 -21.13 17.56 -4.46
N SER A 25 -21.80 17.18 -5.54
CA SER A 25 -22.32 18.10 -6.55
C SER A 25 -23.76 17.71 -6.86
N GLY A 26 -24.72 18.42 -6.24
CA GLY A 26 -26.13 18.05 -6.26
C GLY A 26 -26.39 16.77 -5.44
N GLU A 27 -27.05 15.79 -6.06
CA GLU A 27 -27.31 14.47 -5.46
C GLU A 27 -26.16 13.47 -5.67
N GLU A 28 -25.22 13.78 -6.58
CA GLU A 28 -24.11 12.89 -6.92
C GLU A 28 -22.88 13.16 -6.05
N ILE A 29 -22.18 12.08 -5.70
CA ILE A 29 -20.96 12.12 -4.91
C ILE A 29 -19.80 11.63 -5.76
N PHE A 30 -18.80 12.50 -5.87
CA PHE A 30 -17.58 12.32 -6.62
C PHE A 30 -16.42 12.17 -5.63
N SER A 31 -15.26 11.79 -6.17
CA SER A 31 -14.00 11.84 -5.42
C SER A 31 -13.04 12.83 -6.05
N GLU A 32 -12.43 13.64 -5.20
CA GLU A 32 -11.26 14.45 -5.53
C GLU A 32 -10.02 13.76 -4.97
N ILE A 33 -9.08 13.38 -5.83
CA ILE A 33 -7.93 12.56 -5.50
C ILE A 33 -6.67 13.40 -5.68
N TYR A 34 -5.82 13.44 -4.66
CA TYR A 34 -4.51 14.10 -4.77
C TYR A 34 -3.41 13.06 -4.75
N GLU A 35 -2.52 13.16 -5.74
CA GLU A 35 -1.23 12.49 -5.78
C GLU A 35 -0.10 13.50 -5.57
N ILE A 36 1.13 13.00 -5.36
CA ILE A 36 2.32 13.84 -5.13
C ILE A 36 2.49 14.94 -6.20
N GLY A 37 2.24 14.64 -7.48
CA GLY A 37 2.43 15.59 -8.59
C GLY A 37 1.19 15.87 -9.42
N SER A 38 0.03 15.32 -9.06
CA SER A 38 -1.17 15.40 -9.88
C SER A 38 -2.45 15.39 -9.05
N SER A 39 -3.56 15.75 -9.66
CA SER A 39 -4.88 15.67 -9.03
C SER A 39 -5.93 15.24 -10.04
N PHE A 40 -6.89 14.43 -9.59
CA PHE A 40 -7.93 13.88 -10.44
C PHE A 40 -9.31 14.07 -9.81
N ILE A 41 -10.32 14.18 -10.67
CA ILE A 41 -11.71 14.04 -10.28
C ILE A 41 -12.22 12.71 -10.80
N SER A 42 -12.82 11.92 -9.92
CA SER A 42 -13.43 10.64 -10.24
C SER A 42 -14.93 10.70 -10.00
N LYS A 43 -15.71 10.09 -10.91
CA LYS A 43 -17.15 9.91 -10.77
C LYS A 43 -17.57 8.87 -9.73
N PHE A 44 -16.61 8.13 -9.18
CA PHE A 44 -16.84 7.13 -8.16
C PHE A 44 -16.64 7.73 -6.78
N THR A 45 -17.36 7.22 -5.79
CA THR A 45 -17.23 7.63 -4.40
C THR A 45 -15.90 7.14 -3.80
N PRO A 46 -15.40 7.78 -2.71
CA PRO A 46 -14.15 7.36 -2.10
C PRO A 46 -14.19 5.90 -1.66
N PHE A 47 -15.34 5.43 -1.18
CA PHE A 47 -15.51 4.06 -0.74
C PHE A 47 -15.48 3.04 -1.89
N GLU A 48 -16.04 3.37 -3.06
CA GLU A 48 -15.96 2.51 -4.25
C GLU A 48 -14.53 2.38 -4.77
N ILE A 49 -13.77 3.48 -4.77
CA ILE A 49 -12.35 3.49 -5.17
C ILE A 49 -11.54 2.59 -4.24
N ILE A 50 -11.75 2.72 -2.93
CA ILE A 50 -11.08 1.88 -1.92
C ILE A 50 -11.45 0.41 -2.10
N LYS A 51 -12.74 0.09 -2.21
CA LYS A 51 -13.24 -1.29 -2.40
C LYS A 51 -12.67 -1.93 -3.66
N THR A 52 -12.61 -1.17 -4.75
CA THR A 52 -12.13 -1.69 -6.03
C THR A 52 -10.62 -1.84 -6.04
N SER A 53 -9.89 -0.90 -5.45
CA SER A 53 -8.44 -1.01 -5.28
C SER A 53 -8.07 -2.20 -4.40
N CYS A 54 -8.83 -2.48 -3.33
CA CYS A 54 -8.63 -3.69 -2.54
C CYS A 54 -8.68 -4.94 -3.45
N LYS A 55 -9.74 -5.07 -4.27
CA LYS A 55 -9.95 -6.18 -5.19
C LYS A 55 -8.84 -6.30 -6.23
N PHE A 56 -8.37 -5.17 -6.75
CA PHE A 56 -7.25 -5.10 -7.69
C PHE A 56 -5.99 -5.75 -7.11
N PHE A 57 -5.68 -5.48 -5.84
CA PHE A 57 -4.58 -6.13 -5.10
C PHE A 57 -4.96 -7.49 -4.49
N GLY A 58 -5.96 -8.18 -5.04
CA GLY A 58 -6.25 -9.58 -4.74
C GLY A 58 -7.04 -9.86 -3.45
N SER A 59 -7.64 -8.87 -2.78
CA SER A 59 -8.45 -9.11 -1.59
C SER A 59 -9.59 -8.11 -1.43
N ASN A 60 -10.74 -8.52 -0.93
CA ASN A 60 -11.86 -7.59 -0.77
C ASN A 60 -11.71 -6.70 0.49
N PHE A 61 -12.49 -5.62 0.55
CA PHE A 61 -12.46 -4.67 1.67
C PHE A 61 -12.81 -5.32 3.01
N GLU A 62 -13.83 -6.19 3.06
CA GLU A 62 -14.25 -6.83 4.31
C GLU A 62 -13.17 -7.75 4.87
N GLY A 63 -12.48 -8.53 4.02
CA GLY A 63 -11.36 -9.38 4.41
C GLY A 63 -10.18 -8.58 4.97
N ARG A 64 -9.88 -7.40 4.41
CA ARG A 64 -8.84 -6.50 4.93
C ARG A 64 -9.24 -5.87 6.27
N LYS A 65 -10.53 -5.53 6.43
CA LYS A 65 -11.10 -5.05 7.69
C LYS A 65 -11.08 -6.13 8.77
N ASP A 66 -11.45 -7.36 8.44
CA ASP A 66 -11.38 -8.51 9.36
C ASP A 66 -9.93 -8.84 9.73
N GLY A 67 -9.01 -8.75 8.77
CA GLY A 67 -7.57 -8.85 9.03
C GLY A 67 -7.10 -7.80 10.04
N THR A 68 -7.53 -6.55 9.88
CA THR A 68 -7.22 -5.46 10.82
C THR A 68 -7.77 -5.75 12.23
N LYS A 69 -9.03 -6.19 12.30
CA LYS A 69 -9.65 -6.62 13.57
C LYS A 69 -8.85 -7.75 14.23
N HIS A 70 -8.43 -8.74 13.46
CA HIS A 70 -7.64 -9.87 13.98
C HIS A 70 -6.25 -9.44 14.46
N LEU A 71 -5.61 -8.49 13.78
CA LEU A 71 -4.24 -8.06 14.09
C LEU A 71 -4.13 -7.08 15.24
N ILE A 72 -5.06 -6.13 15.34
CA ILE A 72 -4.99 -5.01 16.30
C ILE A 72 -6.29 -4.77 17.09
N GLY A 73 -7.32 -5.60 16.91
CA GLY A 73 -8.58 -5.51 17.67
C GLY A 73 -9.50 -4.35 17.29
N ILE A 74 -9.15 -3.56 16.26
CA ILE A 74 -9.92 -2.38 15.86
C ILE A 74 -11.08 -2.77 14.95
N THR A 75 -12.30 -2.37 15.34
CA THR A 75 -13.56 -2.64 14.61
C THR A 75 -14.18 -1.38 14.03
N HIS A 76 -14.09 -0.26 14.73
CA HIS A 76 -14.70 1.01 14.33
C HIS A 76 -13.70 1.88 13.58
N LYS A 77 -14.05 2.28 12.36
CA LYS A 77 -13.20 3.04 11.43
C LYS A 77 -11.81 2.39 11.24
N PRO A 78 -11.76 1.09 10.90
CA PRO A 78 -10.50 0.38 10.84
C PRO A 78 -9.61 0.96 9.73
N PRO A 79 -8.31 1.16 9.97
CA PRO A 79 -7.37 1.36 8.89
C PRO A 79 -7.33 0.09 8.02
N ILE A 80 -6.95 0.24 6.77
CA ILE A 80 -6.84 -0.87 5.82
C ILE A 80 -5.47 -0.85 5.16
N ILE A 81 -4.95 -2.03 4.93
CA ILE A 81 -3.77 -2.25 4.09
C ILE A 81 -4.31 -2.46 2.69
N ILE A 82 -4.04 -1.58 1.75
CA ILE A 82 -4.47 -1.73 0.36
C ILE A 82 -3.44 -2.59 -0.38
N ASP A 83 -2.17 -2.28 -0.20
CA ASP A 83 -1.07 -3.09 -0.69
C ASP A 83 0.07 -3.09 0.34
N ALA A 84 0.37 -4.27 0.88
CA ALA A 84 1.44 -4.42 1.87
C ALA A 84 2.84 -4.29 1.24
N MET A 85 2.99 -4.66 -0.04
CA MET A 85 4.28 -4.66 -0.73
C MET A 85 4.73 -3.24 -1.02
N ASN A 86 3.79 -2.40 -1.46
CA ASN A 86 4.04 -0.99 -1.74
C ASN A 86 3.79 -0.07 -0.54
N LEU A 87 3.58 -0.64 0.67
CA LEU A 87 3.30 0.11 1.91
C LEU A 87 2.12 1.09 1.79
N ILE A 88 1.10 0.72 1.02
CA ILE A 88 -0.11 1.53 0.83
C ILE A 88 -1.08 1.20 1.95
N TYR A 89 -1.07 2.04 2.98
CA TYR A 89 -2.06 2.04 4.05
C TYR A 89 -3.03 3.19 3.84
N ALA A 90 -4.27 3.00 4.24
CA ALA A 90 -5.25 4.08 4.25
C ALA A 90 -6.11 3.98 5.50
N PHE A 91 -6.54 5.13 6.04
CA PHE A 91 -7.52 5.17 7.12
C PHE A 91 -8.67 6.12 6.78
N PRO A 92 -9.89 5.79 7.22
CA PRO A 92 -11.05 6.65 7.03
C PRO A 92 -11.09 7.73 8.11
N THR A 93 -11.60 8.90 7.74
CA THR A 93 -11.86 10.04 8.65
C THR A 93 -13.14 9.83 9.46
N THR A 94 -14.21 9.41 8.78
CA THR A 94 -15.49 9.04 9.38
C THR A 94 -15.75 7.54 9.20
N SER A 95 -17.02 7.11 9.18
CA SER A 95 -17.33 5.71 8.89
C SER A 95 -17.20 5.48 7.39
N PRO A 96 -16.56 4.39 6.91
CA PRO A 96 -16.46 4.08 5.48
C PRO A 96 -17.78 4.10 4.71
N SER A 97 -18.91 3.87 5.39
CA SER A 97 -20.24 3.87 4.80
C SER A 97 -20.86 5.26 4.64
N LYS A 98 -20.24 6.31 5.21
CA LYS A 98 -20.73 7.68 5.08
C LYS A 98 -20.17 8.34 3.82
N ASN A 99 -21.00 9.18 3.22
CA ASN A 99 -20.68 9.94 2.01
C ASN A 99 -19.61 11.03 2.25
N ASP A 100 -19.48 11.51 3.49
CA ASP A 100 -18.49 12.49 3.93
C ASP A 100 -17.12 11.87 4.26
N CYS A 101 -16.96 10.56 4.08
CA CYS A 101 -15.74 9.87 4.49
C CYS A 101 -14.59 10.09 3.50
N ALA A 102 -13.62 10.91 3.90
CA ALA A 102 -12.32 10.98 3.27
C ALA A 102 -11.40 9.82 3.69
N TRP A 103 -10.47 9.46 2.80
CA TRP A 103 -9.44 8.44 3.02
C TRP A 103 -8.05 9.07 2.91
N ILE A 104 -7.24 8.87 3.94
CA ILE A 104 -5.92 9.48 4.05
C ILE A 104 -4.85 8.41 4.02
N PHE A 105 -3.74 8.71 3.35
CA PHE A 105 -2.61 7.83 3.17
C PHE A 105 -1.42 8.33 4.01
N PRO A 106 -1.18 7.74 5.20
CA PRO A 106 -0.25 8.29 6.18
C PRO A 106 1.18 8.38 5.70
N GLN A 107 1.60 7.55 4.74
CA GLN A 107 2.97 7.55 4.23
C GLN A 107 3.38 8.85 3.53
N HIS A 108 2.42 9.71 3.17
CA HIS A 108 2.68 10.99 2.51
C HIS A 108 2.61 12.19 3.45
N ILE A 109 2.23 12.00 4.71
CA ILE A 109 2.06 13.07 5.69
C ILE A 109 3.42 13.50 6.21
N GLN A 110 3.68 14.81 6.17
CA GLN A 110 4.85 15.42 6.80
C GLN A 110 4.53 15.85 8.22
N GLU A 111 3.46 16.63 8.39
CA GLU A 111 3.00 17.13 9.69
C GLU A 111 1.49 17.39 9.66
N TYR A 112 0.89 17.54 10.84
CA TYR A 112 -0.51 17.89 10.98
C TYR A 112 -0.76 18.61 12.31
N GLY A 113 -1.83 19.41 12.38
CA GLY A 113 -2.19 20.19 13.55
C GLY A 113 -3.65 20.61 13.57
N ALA A 114 -4.07 21.30 14.63
CA ALA A 114 -5.39 21.91 14.72
C ALA A 114 -5.37 23.32 14.11
N ASN A 115 -6.42 23.70 13.38
CA ASN A 115 -6.70 25.11 13.08
C ASN A 115 -7.52 25.76 14.20
N GLU A 116 -7.83 27.05 14.03
CA GLU A 116 -8.64 27.84 14.98
C GLU A 116 -10.06 27.28 15.19
N LEU A 117 -10.58 26.53 14.21
CA LEU A 117 -11.89 25.88 14.24
C LEU A 117 -11.83 24.44 14.78
N ASN A 118 -10.69 24.01 15.35
CA ASN A 118 -10.45 22.64 15.83
C ASN A 118 -10.62 21.56 14.75
N GLN A 119 -10.42 21.93 13.48
CA GLN A 119 -10.31 21.02 12.36
C GLN A 119 -8.84 20.65 12.14
N THR A 120 -8.60 19.52 11.49
CA THR A 120 -7.23 19.04 11.28
C THR A 120 -6.68 19.57 9.96
N VAL A 121 -5.56 20.28 10.04
CA VAL A 121 -4.75 20.67 8.88
C VAL A 121 -3.65 19.64 8.70
N ILE A 122 -3.51 19.10 7.50
CA ILE A 122 -2.48 18.13 7.14
C ILE A 122 -1.58 18.77 6.10
N GLN A 123 -0.28 18.77 6.36
CA GLN A 123 0.74 19.08 5.37
C GLN A 123 1.36 17.78 4.86
N PHE A 124 1.35 17.60 3.55
CA PHE A 124 1.99 16.49 2.87
C PHE A 124 3.44 16.80 2.54
N THR A 125 4.21 15.75 2.27
CA THR A 125 5.64 15.81 1.87
C THR A 125 5.91 16.63 0.60
N ASN A 126 4.91 16.89 -0.23
CA ASN A 126 5.00 17.78 -1.38
C ASN A 126 4.64 19.25 -1.05
N HIS A 127 4.60 19.60 0.24
CA HIS A 127 4.21 20.91 0.78
C HIS A 127 2.77 21.34 0.51
N ARG A 128 1.95 20.48 -0.11
CA ARG A 128 0.51 20.72 -0.23
C ARG A 128 -0.13 20.53 1.14
N SER A 129 -1.05 21.44 1.48
CA SER A 129 -1.85 21.33 2.70
C SER A 129 -3.32 21.13 2.38
N ILE A 130 -4.02 20.38 3.22
CA ILE A 130 -5.48 20.20 3.17
C ILE A 130 -6.06 20.38 4.57
N GLU A 131 -7.31 20.82 4.61
CA GLU A 131 -8.09 20.90 5.85
C GLU A 131 -9.17 19.82 5.82
N ILE A 132 -9.36 19.15 6.95
CA ILE A 132 -10.35 18.08 7.11
C ILE A 132 -11.18 18.35 8.36
N ASP A 133 -12.50 18.21 8.19
CA ASP A 133 -13.49 18.44 9.25
C ASP A 133 -13.55 17.31 10.29
N ILE A 134 -12.42 17.05 10.94
CA ILE A 134 -12.30 16.17 12.11
C ILE A 134 -11.33 16.80 13.11
N SER A 135 -11.54 16.53 14.39
CA SER A 135 -10.63 16.98 15.43
C SER A 135 -9.26 16.30 15.34
N THR A 136 -8.21 17.01 15.73
CA THR A 136 -6.84 16.46 15.76
C THR A 136 -6.76 15.24 16.68
N ALA A 137 -7.55 15.16 17.74
CA ALA A 137 -7.64 13.98 18.58
C ALA A 137 -8.18 12.75 17.83
N SER A 138 -9.24 12.92 17.03
CA SER A 138 -9.77 11.83 16.18
C SER A 138 -8.75 11.43 15.12
N PHE A 139 -8.07 12.40 14.52
CA PHE A 139 -7.01 12.16 13.55
C PHE A 139 -5.85 11.36 14.14
N ASN A 140 -5.34 11.77 15.31
CA ASN A 140 -4.26 11.10 16.04
C ASN A 140 -4.59 9.64 16.33
N ASN A 141 -5.83 9.37 16.74
CA ASN A 141 -6.29 8.01 16.96
C ASN A 141 -6.21 7.16 15.68
N GLN A 142 -6.62 7.71 14.54
CA GLN A 142 -6.54 6.99 13.26
C GLN A 142 -5.09 6.79 12.80
N MET A 143 -4.22 7.80 12.96
CA MET A 143 -2.78 7.67 12.72
C MET A 143 -2.17 6.57 13.59
N ALA A 144 -2.38 6.62 14.91
CA ALA A 144 -1.84 5.65 15.85
C ALA A 144 -2.31 4.21 15.56
N ARG A 145 -3.59 4.02 15.22
CA ARG A 145 -4.13 2.71 14.81
C ARG A 145 -3.46 2.20 13.53
N THR A 146 -3.22 3.09 12.56
CA THR A 146 -2.56 2.71 11.31
C THR A 146 -1.09 2.36 11.54
N SER A 147 -0.37 3.13 12.37
CA SER A 147 0.99 2.81 12.79
C SER A 147 1.07 1.47 13.54
N MET A 148 0.10 1.18 14.41
CA MET A 148 -0.01 -0.10 15.12
C MET A 148 -0.22 -1.26 14.15
N LEU A 149 -1.10 -1.10 13.15
CA LEU A 149 -1.34 -2.09 12.11
C LEU A 149 -0.06 -2.37 11.31
N HIS A 150 0.60 -1.31 10.83
CA HIS A 150 1.87 -1.41 10.11
C HIS A 150 2.91 -2.15 10.95
N MET A 151 3.13 -1.74 12.20
CA MET A 151 4.08 -2.38 13.11
C MET A 151 3.81 -3.88 13.29
N LYS A 152 2.54 -4.28 13.49
CA LYS A 152 2.17 -5.70 13.66
C LYS A 152 2.46 -6.52 12.40
N ILE A 153 2.18 -5.98 11.23
CA ILE A 153 2.48 -6.63 9.95
C ILE A 153 3.99 -6.75 9.77
N SER A 154 4.75 -5.68 9.94
CA SER A 154 6.20 -5.73 9.77
C SER A 154 6.87 -6.71 10.74
N GLN A 155 6.37 -6.83 11.98
CA GLN A 155 6.83 -7.84 12.93
C GLN A 155 6.56 -9.27 12.44
N LYS A 156 5.36 -9.54 11.92
CA LYS A 156 5.01 -10.85 11.35
C LYS A 156 5.85 -11.18 10.13
N MET A 157 6.06 -10.21 9.22
CA MET A 157 6.89 -10.39 8.03
C MET A 157 8.35 -10.70 8.40
N ARG A 158 8.95 -9.94 9.31
CA ARG A 158 10.31 -10.23 9.81
C ARG A 158 10.42 -11.60 10.48
N LYS A 159 9.38 -12.04 11.20
CA LYS A 159 9.35 -13.38 11.79
C LYS A 159 9.36 -14.45 10.68
N MET A 160 8.51 -14.28 9.66
CA MET A 160 8.46 -15.20 8.51
C MET A 160 9.79 -15.26 7.77
N GLU A 161 10.43 -14.11 7.52
CA GLU A 161 11.74 -14.04 6.86
C GLU A 161 12.83 -14.76 7.66
N LYS A 162 12.80 -14.64 8.99
CA LYS A 162 13.74 -15.34 9.88
C LYS A 162 13.49 -16.85 9.90
N GLU A 163 12.23 -17.27 9.90
CA GLU A 163 11.82 -18.68 9.98
C GLU A 163 12.00 -19.41 8.65
N PHE A 164 11.81 -18.71 7.53
CA PHE A 164 11.89 -19.24 6.18
C PHE A 164 12.80 -18.38 5.28
N PRO A 165 14.13 -18.38 5.51
CA PRO A 165 15.07 -17.51 4.81
C PRO A 165 15.16 -17.79 3.29
N LEU A 166 14.74 -18.99 2.85
CA LEU A 166 14.67 -19.39 1.44
C LEU A 166 13.31 -19.10 0.78
N GLY A 167 12.31 -18.62 1.53
CA GLY A 167 10.95 -18.38 1.02
C GLY A 167 10.80 -17.08 0.21
N ASN A 168 11.64 -16.07 0.46
CA ASN A 168 11.66 -14.82 -0.29
C ASN A 168 12.48 -14.97 -1.60
N MET A 169 11.99 -15.75 -2.56
CA MET A 169 12.68 -15.95 -3.84
C MET A 169 12.87 -14.65 -4.65
N TYR A 170 12.04 -13.62 -4.37
CA TYR A 170 12.13 -12.30 -5.01
C TYR A 170 13.18 -11.38 -4.38
N PHE A 171 13.57 -11.60 -3.12
CA PHE A 171 14.56 -10.79 -2.41
C PHE A 171 15.38 -11.67 -1.45
N PRO A 172 16.37 -12.42 -1.95
CA PRO A 172 17.23 -13.22 -1.10
C PRO A 172 18.03 -12.29 -0.16
N PRO A 173 18.13 -12.60 1.15
CA PRO A 173 18.95 -11.83 2.08
C PRO A 173 20.40 -11.70 1.59
N ALA A 174 21.01 -10.53 1.74
CA ALA A 174 22.39 -10.24 1.30
C ALA A 174 23.42 -11.22 1.88
N THR A 175 23.15 -11.79 3.06
CA THR A 175 23.96 -12.82 3.71
C THR A 175 24.08 -14.10 2.87
N ILE A 176 23.06 -14.43 2.07
CA ILE A 176 23.05 -15.60 1.18
C ILE A 176 23.78 -15.29 -0.13
N ALA A 177 23.65 -14.07 -0.66
CA ALA A 177 24.40 -13.65 -1.86
C ALA A 177 25.92 -13.57 -1.61
N ALA A 178 26.32 -13.40 -0.35
CA ALA A 178 27.71 -13.37 0.09
C ALA A 178 28.28 -14.75 0.49
N GLU A 179 27.47 -15.82 0.52
CA GLU A 179 28.01 -17.17 0.72
C GLU A 179 28.92 -17.52 -0.46
N SER A 180 30.18 -17.85 -0.18
CA SER A 180 31.12 -18.28 -1.21
C SER A 180 30.57 -19.57 -1.82
N ARG A 181 30.04 -19.48 -3.05
CA ARG A 181 29.73 -20.68 -3.83
C ARG A 181 31.00 -21.52 -3.85
N ALA A 182 30.95 -22.73 -3.30
CA ALA A 182 31.99 -23.72 -3.55
C ALA A 182 32.16 -23.80 -5.08
N PRO A 183 33.39 -23.71 -5.61
CA PRO A 183 33.59 -23.71 -7.04
C PRO A 183 32.95 -24.98 -7.62
N TYR A 184 32.16 -24.83 -8.69
CA TYR A 184 31.53 -25.95 -9.36
C TYR A 184 32.59 -27.02 -9.64
N SER A 185 32.42 -28.20 -9.05
CA SER A 185 33.25 -29.36 -9.36
C SER A 185 32.86 -29.87 -10.74
N VAL A 186 33.59 -29.41 -11.75
CA VAL A 186 33.48 -29.93 -13.12
C VAL A 186 33.92 -31.40 -13.07
N PRO A 187 33.08 -32.36 -13.51
CA PRO A 187 33.52 -33.75 -13.63
C PRO A 187 34.71 -33.80 -14.60
N LYS A 188 35.84 -34.38 -14.17
CA LYS A 188 36.96 -34.64 -15.07
C LYS A 188 36.47 -35.60 -16.17
N PRO A 189 36.78 -35.34 -17.45
CA PRO A 189 36.47 -36.30 -18.50
C PRO A 189 37.19 -37.62 -18.18
N GLU A 190 36.46 -38.72 -18.24
CA GLU A 190 37.02 -40.05 -18.13
C GLU A 190 38.06 -40.23 -19.25
N ASN A 191 39.25 -40.66 -18.86
CA ASN A 191 40.32 -41.01 -19.78
C ASN A 191 39.85 -42.19 -20.64
N GLY A 192 39.37 -41.89 -21.84
CA GLY A 192 39.38 -42.84 -22.95
C GLY A 192 40.83 -43.15 -23.28
N SER A 193 41.30 -44.32 -22.86
CA SER A 193 42.54 -44.93 -23.33
C SER A 193 42.50 -45.00 -24.86
N GLY A 194 43.51 -44.41 -25.49
CA GLY A 194 43.56 -44.19 -26.92
C GLY A 194 43.83 -45.43 -27.74
N ASP A 195 43.60 -45.28 -29.03
CA ASP A 195 44.44 -45.84 -30.09
C ASP A 195 44.32 -44.93 -31.32
N THR A 196 45.35 -44.11 -31.53
CA THR A 196 45.76 -43.57 -32.84
C THR A 196 46.90 -44.45 -33.38
N PRO A 197 47.31 -44.43 -34.66
CA PRO A 197 47.00 -43.47 -35.73
C PRO A 197 46.77 -44.13 -37.13
N PHE A 198 46.43 -43.35 -38.16
CA PHE A 198 47.27 -43.20 -39.37
C PHE A 198 46.69 -42.15 -40.34
N PHE A 199 47.59 -41.30 -40.83
CA PHE A 199 47.39 -40.37 -41.94
C PHE A 199 47.19 -41.13 -43.26
N GLN A 200 46.21 -40.70 -44.07
CA GLN A 200 46.46 -40.07 -45.37
C GLN A 200 45.23 -39.29 -45.85
#